data_AF-A0A1Y1R389-F1
#
_entry.id   AF-A0A1Y1R389-F1
#
_cell.length_a   1.000
_cell.length_b   1.000
_cell.length_c   1.000
_cell.angle_alpha   90.00
_cell.angle_beta   90.00
_cell.angle_gamma   90.00
#
_symmetry.space_group_name_H-M   'P 1'
#
loop_
_entity.id
_entity.type
_entity.pdbx_description
1 polymer ?
#
loop_
_entity_poly.entity_id
_entity_poly.type
_entity_poly.pdbx_seq_one_letter_code
_entity_poly.pdbx_strand_id
1 'polypeptide(L)'
;MAIKVTVGAVNAPVNVALEGLAHKEAILADVQARQADVTTKHADVVVKHGEVEVDRAEVAANRLDVENRQTDVIARQTDVTSKQADVTTKHADVVVKHGEVEADRAEVAPNRLDVENRQADVIARQTDVTSKQAVVTTKQTDITTPQTDITTKHDNVVAKHGDVVVKHSEVLTAKSDTDTALASAQAVLASTESARDLSLTYRDQAGVAMTNAQGQESNAADYSNIAGVLRDEAEGFRDQTTVLKDEAKGYRDEAATYVASLNGTVSELGLVDLSGNTYPTTPAQSAIWRVSVGGVVSGVDYKPGDSLFYSKQQDIFYKIDNTNAITAIDDNAGATHTGNVQITASFVGALPVDGKAVSAGNADTVNKKQVLSNVPANEEFTNTWRPVSNSVTGNDPATAASQVAVATAYSKASDADDQASDALYQATLANAAADTAQSTANAKENTLLADQKRRIHVSTAEPTAGDWANGDLWVIYE
;
A
#
# COMPACT_ATOMS: atom_id res chain seq x y z
N MET A 1 -147.79 -85.77 212.48
CA MET A 1 -148.28 -87.14 212.19
C MET A 1 -147.54 -87.65 210.95
N ALA A 2 -147.36 -88.97 210.81
CA ALA A 2 -146.64 -89.58 209.67
C ALA A 2 -147.50 -89.54 208.37
N ILE A 3 -147.11 -90.10 207.22
CA ILE A 3 -146.90 -91.54 206.96
C ILE A 3 -145.89 -91.79 205.83
N LYS A 4 -145.16 -92.91 205.97
CA LYS A 4 -144.19 -93.53 205.05
C LYS A 4 -144.89 -94.56 204.15
N VAL A 5 -144.66 -94.56 202.83
CA VAL A 5 -145.11 -95.62 201.89
C VAL A 5 -144.02 -95.91 200.84
N THR A 6 -143.92 -97.17 200.39
CA THR A 6 -142.89 -97.68 199.46
C THR A 6 -143.53 -98.48 198.31
N VAL A 7 -143.27 -98.10 197.05
CA VAL A 7 -143.53 -98.79 195.76
C VAL A 7 -142.55 -98.16 194.73
N GLY A 8 -142.00 -98.78 193.67
CA GLY A 8 -142.04 -100.14 193.10
C GLY A 8 -141.09 -100.19 191.86
N ALA A 9 -141.14 -101.21 190.99
CA ALA A 9 -140.25 -101.30 189.82
C ALA A 9 -140.94 -101.69 188.49
N VAL A 10 -140.52 -101.04 187.38
CA VAL A 10 -140.64 -101.50 185.97
C VAL A 10 -139.52 -100.87 185.14
N ASN A 11 -138.64 -101.65 184.48
CA ASN A 11 -137.62 -101.09 183.55
C ASN A 11 -137.06 -102.17 182.59
N ALA A 12 -137.57 -102.27 181.35
CA ALA A 12 -137.12 -103.29 180.38
C ALA A 12 -137.07 -102.84 178.90
N PRO A 13 -138.03 -102.07 178.32
CA PRO A 13 -138.03 -101.77 176.89
C PRO A 13 -136.91 -100.82 176.40
N VAL A 14 -136.26 -100.08 177.31
CA VAL A 14 -135.30 -99.02 176.96
C VAL A 14 -133.94 -99.58 176.52
N ASN A 15 -133.53 -100.75 177.01
CA ASN A 15 -132.16 -101.24 176.83
C ASN A 15 -131.85 -101.64 175.38
N VAL A 16 -132.80 -102.29 174.69
CA VAL A 16 -132.63 -102.76 173.30
C VAL A 16 -132.50 -101.59 172.31
N ALA A 17 -133.17 -100.47 172.58
CA ALA A 17 -133.04 -99.25 171.78
C ALA A 17 -131.66 -98.59 171.94
N LEU A 18 -131.04 -98.73 173.13
CA LEU A 18 -129.73 -98.17 173.44
C LEU A 18 -128.60 -98.95 172.75
N GLU A 19 -128.66 -100.28 172.79
CA GLU A 19 -127.70 -101.18 172.09
C GLU A 19 -127.75 -101.00 170.56
N GLY A 20 -128.95 -100.82 169.99
CA GLY A 20 -129.13 -100.53 168.56
C GLY A 20 -128.59 -99.17 168.12
N LEU A 21 -128.46 -98.20 169.03
CA LEU A 21 -127.81 -96.91 168.77
C LEU A 21 -126.28 -97.06 168.77
N ALA A 22 -125.72 -97.70 169.79
CA ALA A 22 -124.26 -97.90 169.92
C ALA A 22 -123.66 -98.66 168.73
N HIS A 23 -124.37 -99.66 168.19
CA HIS A 23 -123.92 -100.39 167.00
C HIS A 23 -123.91 -99.50 165.73
N LYS A 24 -124.88 -98.59 165.58
CA LYS A 24 -124.90 -97.60 164.49
C LYS A 24 -123.78 -96.58 164.61
N GLU A 25 -123.47 -96.10 165.81
CA GLU A 25 -122.34 -95.20 166.05
C GLU A 25 -120.99 -95.85 165.70
N ALA A 26 -120.79 -97.12 166.07
CA ALA A 26 -119.59 -97.88 165.73
C ALA A 26 -119.42 -98.06 164.20
N ILE A 27 -120.51 -98.39 163.48
CA ILE A 27 -120.49 -98.47 162.01
C ILE A 27 -120.19 -97.11 161.38
N LEU A 28 -120.79 -96.03 161.90
CA LEU A 28 -120.55 -94.68 161.41
C LEU A 28 -119.09 -94.26 161.59
N ALA A 29 -118.46 -94.62 162.70
CA ALA A 29 -117.04 -94.38 162.96
C ALA A 29 -116.10 -95.15 162.01
N ASP A 30 -116.37 -96.44 161.72
CA ASP A 30 -115.58 -97.21 160.73
C ASP A 30 -115.73 -96.64 159.31
N VAL A 31 -116.96 -96.27 158.92
CA VAL A 31 -117.22 -95.62 157.62
C VAL A 31 -116.49 -94.28 157.53
N GLN A 32 -116.47 -93.47 158.59
CA GLN A 32 -115.72 -92.21 158.64
C GLN A 32 -114.20 -92.45 158.55
N ALA A 33 -113.66 -93.45 159.26
CA ALA A 33 -112.24 -93.80 159.20
C ALA A 33 -111.82 -94.30 157.81
N ARG A 34 -112.63 -95.17 157.18
CA ARG A 34 -112.44 -95.62 155.79
C ARG A 34 -112.53 -94.47 154.80
N GLN A 35 -113.48 -93.54 154.98
CA GLN A 35 -113.61 -92.37 154.13
C GLN A 35 -112.37 -91.46 154.23
N ALA A 36 -111.80 -91.32 155.44
CA ALA A 36 -110.54 -90.58 155.63
C ALA A 36 -109.36 -91.28 154.92
N ASP A 37 -109.17 -92.59 155.09
CA ASP A 37 -108.11 -93.37 154.41
C ASP A 37 -108.24 -93.33 152.88
N VAL A 38 -109.46 -93.45 152.35
CA VAL A 38 -109.74 -93.28 150.90
C VAL A 38 -109.40 -91.86 150.44
N THR A 39 -109.70 -90.83 151.26
CA THR A 39 -109.36 -89.44 150.94
C THR A 39 -107.85 -89.21 150.92
N THR A 40 -107.10 -89.77 151.90
CA THR A 40 -105.63 -89.71 151.92
C THR A 40 -105.01 -90.43 150.72
N LYS A 41 -105.45 -91.66 150.41
CA LYS A 41 -104.97 -92.41 149.24
C LYS A 41 -105.30 -91.71 147.93
N HIS A 42 -106.45 -91.04 147.84
CA HIS A 42 -106.79 -90.23 146.68
C HIS A 42 -105.84 -89.02 146.55
N ALA A 43 -105.51 -88.34 147.65
CA ALA A 43 -104.52 -87.27 147.65
C ALA A 43 -103.12 -87.76 147.22
N ASP A 44 -102.65 -88.91 147.73
CA ASP A 44 -101.38 -89.53 147.31
C ASP A 44 -101.35 -89.87 145.81
N VAL A 45 -102.47 -90.38 145.26
CA VAL A 45 -102.60 -90.65 143.83
C VAL A 45 -102.60 -89.36 143.01
N VAL A 46 -103.23 -88.29 143.49
CA VAL A 46 -103.18 -86.96 142.84
C VAL A 46 -101.76 -86.40 142.84
N VAL A 47 -101.02 -86.52 143.95
CA VAL A 47 -99.61 -86.10 144.03
C VAL A 47 -98.76 -86.89 143.03
N LYS A 48 -98.83 -88.22 143.03
CA LYS A 48 -98.07 -89.07 142.10
C LYS A 48 -98.44 -88.85 140.63
N HIS A 49 -99.70 -88.54 140.35
CA HIS A 49 -100.10 -88.15 139.00
C HIS A 49 -99.45 -86.83 138.57
N GLY A 50 -99.37 -85.85 139.49
CA GLY A 50 -98.63 -84.61 139.29
C GLY A 50 -97.13 -84.84 139.04
N GLU A 51 -96.48 -85.71 139.82
CA GLU A 51 -95.07 -86.10 139.63
C GLU A 51 -94.86 -86.72 138.23
N VAL A 52 -95.72 -87.66 137.82
CA VAL A 52 -95.64 -88.30 136.49
C VAL A 52 -95.83 -87.30 135.34
N GLU A 53 -96.70 -86.30 135.48
CA GLU A 53 -96.85 -85.25 134.45
C GLU A 53 -95.65 -84.28 134.43
N VAL A 54 -94.94 -84.07 135.56
CA VAL A 54 -93.66 -83.35 135.60
C VAL A 54 -92.56 -84.14 134.90
N ASP A 55 -92.36 -85.43 135.25
CA ASP A 55 -91.38 -86.31 134.59
C ASP A 55 -91.63 -86.38 133.08
N ARG A 56 -92.90 -86.45 132.68
CA ARG A 56 -93.31 -86.45 131.27
C ARG A 56 -92.97 -85.15 130.55
N ALA A 57 -93.12 -84.00 131.22
CA ALA A 57 -92.70 -82.71 130.69
C ALA A 57 -91.17 -82.61 130.57
N GLU A 58 -90.41 -83.13 131.54
CA GLU A 58 -88.94 -83.17 131.48
C GLU A 58 -88.45 -84.08 130.35
N VAL A 59 -89.01 -85.29 130.20
CA VAL A 59 -88.68 -86.20 129.08
C VAL A 59 -88.99 -85.56 127.73
N ALA A 60 -90.10 -84.82 127.61
CA ALA A 60 -90.42 -84.08 126.40
C ALA A 60 -89.42 -82.95 126.11
N ALA A 61 -88.97 -82.22 127.13
CA ALA A 61 -87.96 -81.16 127.01
C ALA A 61 -86.58 -81.74 126.64
N ASN A 62 -86.15 -82.82 127.30
CA ASN A 62 -84.89 -83.51 127.01
C ASN A 62 -84.88 -84.10 125.59
N ARG A 63 -86.02 -84.62 125.10
CA ARG A 63 -86.13 -85.05 123.70
C ARG A 63 -85.94 -83.89 122.73
N LEU A 64 -86.53 -82.73 123.01
CA LEU A 64 -86.38 -81.53 122.19
C LEU A 64 -84.93 -81.01 122.19
N ASP A 65 -84.22 -81.04 123.33
CA ASP A 65 -82.80 -80.69 123.37
C ASP A 65 -81.95 -81.66 122.53
N VAL A 66 -82.20 -82.97 122.61
CA VAL A 66 -81.52 -83.96 121.76
C VAL A 66 -81.80 -83.73 120.27
N GLU A 67 -83.04 -83.43 119.87
CA GLU A 67 -83.42 -83.09 118.50
C GLU A 67 -82.72 -81.80 118.01
N ASN A 68 -82.64 -80.77 118.86
CA ASN A 68 -81.91 -79.53 118.58
C ASN A 68 -80.40 -79.80 118.43
N ARG A 69 -79.78 -80.51 119.38
CA ARG A 69 -78.35 -80.86 119.34
C ARG A 69 -77.99 -81.69 118.12
N GLN A 70 -78.86 -82.61 117.70
CA GLN A 70 -78.67 -83.40 116.48
C GLN A 70 -78.69 -82.50 115.23
N THR A 71 -79.60 -81.54 115.18
CA THR A 71 -79.66 -80.52 114.11
C THR A 71 -78.38 -79.66 114.09
N ASP A 72 -77.91 -79.25 115.27
CA ASP A 72 -76.68 -78.48 115.49
C ASP A 72 -75.41 -79.25 115.06
N VAL A 73 -75.38 -80.57 115.23
CA VAL A 73 -74.30 -81.45 114.76
C VAL A 73 -74.34 -81.60 113.23
N ILE A 74 -75.51 -81.78 112.63
CA ILE A 74 -75.69 -81.85 111.16
C ILE A 74 -75.26 -80.54 110.50
N ALA A 75 -75.61 -79.38 111.09
CA ALA A 75 -75.19 -78.07 110.61
C ALA A 75 -73.66 -77.90 110.65
N ARG A 76 -73.01 -78.26 111.79
CA ARG A 76 -71.54 -78.23 111.90
C ARG A 76 -70.85 -79.20 110.94
N GLN A 77 -71.40 -80.40 110.72
CA GLN A 77 -70.85 -81.35 109.77
C GLN A 77 -70.90 -80.80 108.34
N THR A 78 -71.97 -80.09 107.98
CA THR A 78 -72.12 -79.43 106.67
C THR A 78 -71.11 -78.29 106.49
N ASP A 79 -70.92 -77.44 107.50
CA ASP A 79 -69.92 -76.36 107.50
C ASP A 79 -68.48 -76.91 107.39
N VAL A 80 -68.15 -77.98 108.11
CA VAL A 80 -66.84 -78.68 107.98
C VAL A 80 -66.64 -79.21 106.57
N THR A 81 -67.66 -79.85 105.97
CA THR A 81 -67.59 -80.33 104.58
C THR A 81 -67.40 -79.19 103.59
N SER A 82 -68.09 -78.05 103.77
CA SER A 82 -67.92 -76.87 102.93
C SER A 82 -66.49 -76.29 103.04
N LYS A 83 -65.97 -76.14 104.25
CA LYS A 83 -64.60 -75.64 104.49
C LYS A 83 -63.54 -76.57 103.91
N GLN A 84 -63.76 -77.89 103.96
CA GLN A 84 -62.87 -78.86 103.33
C GLN A 84 -62.87 -78.73 101.79
N ALA A 85 -64.01 -78.44 101.17
CA ALA A 85 -64.09 -78.14 99.75
C ALA A 85 -63.34 -76.84 99.41
N ASP A 86 -63.55 -75.76 100.15
CA ASP A 86 -62.85 -74.48 99.97
C ASP A 86 -61.33 -74.62 100.09
N VAL A 87 -60.84 -75.39 101.07
CA VAL A 87 -59.42 -75.69 101.25
C VAL A 87 -58.87 -76.47 100.05
N THR A 88 -59.65 -77.43 99.52
CA THR A 88 -59.26 -78.22 98.35
C THR A 88 -59.15 -77.34 97.09
N THR A 89 -60.11 -76.45 96.86
CA THR A 89 -60.08 -75.48 95.75
C THR A 89 -58.88 -74.54 95.87
N LYS A 90 -58.66 -73.93 97.05
CA LYS A 90 -57.51 -73.04 97.28
C LYS A 90 -56.17 -73.76 97.11
N HIS A 91 -56.08 -75.03 97.49
CA HIS A 91 -54.88 -75.84 97.24
C HIS A 91 -54.66 -76.05 95.73
N ALA A 92 -55.72 -76.32 94.95
CA ALA A 92 -55.61 -76.43 93.50
C ALA A 92 -55.14 -75.11 92.85
N ASP A 93 -55.71 -73.96 93.26
CA ASP A 93 -55.28 -72.63 92.78
C ASP A 93 -53.80 -72.34 93.10
N VAL A 94 -53.33 -72.73 94.29
CA VAL A 94 -51.91 -72.59 94.68
C VAL A 94 -51.00 -73.47 93.83
N VAL A 95 -51.42 -74.69 93.50
CA VAL A 95 -50.67 -75.59 92.60
C VAL A 95 -50.59 -75.01 91.19
N VAL A 96 -51.68 -74.46 90.65
CA VAL A 96 -51.70 -73.80 89.33
C VAL A 96 -50.75 -72.61 89.31
N LYS A 97 -50.84 -71.70 90.29
CA LYS A 97 -49.95 -70.53 90.37
C LYS A 97 -48.48 -70.89 90.58
N HIS A 98 -48.18 -71.98 91.28
CA HIS A 98 -46.81 -72.49 91.36
C HIS A 98 -46.32 -72.98 89.99
N GLY A 99 -47.18 -73.62 89.19
CA GLY A 99 -46.87 -74.01 87.81
C GLY A 99 -46.57 -72.81 86.90
N GLU A 100 -47.40 -71.76 86.99
CA GLU A 100 -47.19 -70.49 86.26
C GLU A 100 -45.86 -69.83 86.64
N VAL A 101 -45.55 -69.72 87.94
CA VAL A 101 -44.29 -69.11 88.42
C VAL A 101 -43.05 -69.90 87.96
N GLU A 102 -43.10 -71.23 87.92
CA GLU A 102 -41.98 -72.04 87.43
C GLU A 102 -41.86 -71.98 85.89
N ALA A 103 -42.95 -71.79 85.16
CA ALA A 103 -42.92 -71.52 83.71
C ALA A 103 -42.28 -70.17 83.40
N ASP A 104 -42.74 -69.09 84.05
CA ASP A 104 -42.15 -67.74 83.93
C ASP A 104 -40.64 -67.77 84.26
N ARG A 105 -40.27 -68.49 85.33
CA ARG A 105 -38.88 -68.67 85.76
C ARG A 105 -38.05 -69.42 84.72
N ALA A 106 -38.62 -70.40 84.02
CA ALA A 106 -37.94 -71.11 82.93
C ALA A 106 -37.67 -70.21 81.72
N GLU A 107 -38.52 -69.21 81.45
CA GLU A 107 -38.32 -68.24 80.35
C GLU A 107 -37.28 -67.15 80.66
N VAL A 108 -37.01 -66.83 81.93
CA VAL A 108 -35.99 -65.82 82.30
C VAL A 108 -34.60 -66.14 81.73
N ALA A 109 -34.20 -67.41 81.72
CA ALA A 109 -32.89 -67.83 81.23
C ALA A 109 -32.70 -67.63 79.71
N PRO A 110 -33.57 -68.15 78.81
CA PRO A 110 -33.45 -67.89 77.37
C PRO A 110 -33.68 -66.41 77.02
N ASN A 111 -34.58 -65.70 77.71
CA ASN A 111 -34.78 -64.26 77.47
C ASN A 111 -33.52 -63.45 77.80
N ARG A 112 -32.79 -63.80 78.88
CA ARG A 112 -31.50 -63.16 79.19
C ARG A 112 -30.45 -63.46 78.11
N LEU A 113 -30.40 -64.69 77.61
CA LEU A 113 -29.48 -65.08 76.53
C LEU A 113 -29.78 -64.36 75.21
N ASP A 114 -31.05 -64.15 74.84
CA ASP A 114 -31.41 -63.34 73.66
C ASP A 114 -30.96 -61.89 73.82
N VAL A 115 -31.16 -61.28 75.00
CA VAL A 115 -30.66 -59.92 75.29
C VAL A 115 -29.13 -59.84 75.20
N GLU A 116 -28.41 -60.82 75.76
CA GLU A 116 -26.94 -60.91 75.67
C GLU A 116 -26.47 -61.04 74.21
N ASN A 117 -27.12 -61.90 73.40
CA ASN A 117 -26.82 -62.07 71.98
C ASN A 117 -27.09 -60.80 71.18
N ARG A 118 -28.26 -60.16 71.37
CA ARG A 118 -28.63 -58.90 70.70
C ARG A 118 -27.67 -57.77 71.04
N GLN A 119 -27.17 -57.73 72.28
CA GLN A 119 -26.15 -56.76 72.70
C GLN A 119 -24.82 -56.99 71.98
N ALA A 120 -24.37 -58.25 71.84
CA ALA A 120 -23.18 -58.59 71.06
C ALA A 120 -23.34 -58.21 69.57
N ASP A 121 -24.51 -58.46 68.99
CA ASP A 121 -24.90 -58.11 67.62
C ASP A 121 -24.87 -56.59 67.36
N VAL A 122 -25.29 -55.79 68.34
CA VAL A 122 -25.23 -54.31 68.29
C VAL A 122 -23.78 -53.83 68.37
N ILE A 123 -22.97 -54.40 69.26
CA ILE A 123 -21.54 -54.08 69.38
C ILE A 123 -20.80 -54.39 68.08
N ALA A 124 -21.03 -55.56 67.48
CA ALA A 124 -20.43 -55.97 66.21
C ALA A 124 -20.80 -55.00 65.05
N ARG A 125 -22.08 -54.62 64.94
CA ARG A 125 -22.54 -53.62 63.96
C ARG A 125 -21.89 -52.25 64.19
N GLN A 126 -21.77 -51.82 65.44
CA GLN A 126 -21.12 -50.55 65.78
C GLN A 126 -19.63 -50.55 65.38
N THR A 127 -18.93 -51.66 65.57
CA THR A 127 -17.53 -51.83 65.13
C THR A 127 -17.42 -51.75 63.60
N ASP A 128 -18.26 -52.46 62.85
CA ASP A 128 -18.30 -52.41 61.39
C ASP A 128 -18.59 -51.01 60.84
N VAL A 129 -19.56 -50.29 61.43
CA VAL A 129 -19.86 -48.89 61.08
C VAL A 129 -18.63 -47.99 61.31
N THR A 130 -17.98 -48.10 62.47
CA THR A 130 -16.75 -47.32 62.76
C THR A 130 -15.62 -47.65 61.77
N SER A 131 -15.42 -48.92 61.43
CA SER A 131 -14.42 -49.35 60.43
C SER A 131 -14.73 -48.80 59.03
N LYS A 132 -16.00 -48.86 58.60
CA LYS A 132 -16.44 -48.28 57.31
C LYS A 132 -16.27 -46.77 57.28
N GLN A 133 -16.58 -46.07 58.37
CA GLN A 133 -16.38 -44.63 58.48
C GLN A 133 -14.89 -44.26 58.37
N ALA A 134 -13.99 -45.02 58.99
CA ALA A 134 -12.55 -44.83 58.84
C ALA A 134 -12.10 -44.98 57.38
N VAL A 135 -12.55 -46.04 56.68
CA VAL A 135 -12.25 -46.26 55.25
C VAL A 135 -12.76 -45.13 54.36
N VAL A 136 -13.97 -44.59 54.64
CA VAL A 136 -14.50 -43.43 53.92
C VAL A 136 -13.63 -42.19 54.14
N THR A 137 -13.22 -41.92 55.39
CA THR A 137 -12.32 -40.81 55.71
C THR A 137 -10.98 -40.95 55.00
N THR A 138 -10.35 -42.13 55.02
CA THR A 138 -9.10 -42.39 54.29
C THR A 138 -9.26 -42.13 52.80
N LYS A 139 -10.31 -42.67 52.16
CA LYS A 139 -10.58 -42.42 50.73
C LYS A 139 -10.80 -40.93 50.42
N GLN A 140 -11.43 -40.18 51.32
CA GLN A 140 -11.62 -38.74 51.16
C GLN A 140 -10.28 -37.98 51.23
N THR A 141 -9.35 -38.41 52.10
CA THR A 141 -7.98 -37.89 52.11
C THR A 141 -7.22 -38.27 50.84
N ASP A 142 -7.30 -39.54 50.41
CA ASP A 142 -6.59 -40.08 49.24
C ASP A 142 -6.96 -39.36 47.93
N ILE A 143 -8.20 -38.90 47.76
CA ILE A 143 -8.61 -38.12 46.57
C ILE A 143 -8.23 -36.64 46.64
N THR A 144 -7.93 -36.10 47.82
CA THR A 144 -7.64 -34.67 48.00
C THR A 144 -6.33 -34.26 47.30
N THR A 145 -5.24 -35.02 47.48
CA THR A 145 -3.95 -34.71 46.83
C THR A 145 -4.03 -34.80 45.30
N PRO A 146 -4.59 -35.86 44.68
CA PRO A 146 -4.83 -35.91 43.23
C PRO A 146 -5.70 -34.77 42.71
N GLN A 147 -6.71 -34.30 43.45
CA GLN A 147 -7.49 -33.13 43.05
C GLN A 147 -6.64 -31.86 42.99
N THR A 148 -5.78 -31.61 43.99
CA THR A 148 -4.83 -30.49 43.95
C THR A 148 -3.85 -30.61 42.78
N ASP A 149 -3.27 -31.80 42.55
CA ASP A 149 -2.37 -32.06 41.43
C ASP A 149 -3.04 -31.83 40.06
N ILE A 150 -4.31 -32.21 39.91
CA ILE A 150 -5.10 -31.99 38.70
C ILE A 150 -5.31 -30.48 38.48
N THR A 151 -5.69 -29.73 39.52
CA THR A 151 -5.84 -28.26 39.45
C THR A 151 -4.51 -27.61 39.06
N THR A 152 -3.40 -27.94 39.71
CA THR A 152 -2.08 -27.40 39.37
C THR A 152 -1.64 -27.77 37.95
N LYS A 153 -1.94 -28.98 37.47
CA LYS A 153 -1.66 -29.38 36.07
C LYS A 153 -2.54 -28.60 35.07
N HIS A 154 -3.81 -28.37 35.39
CA HIS A 154 -4.72 -27.56 34.60
C HIS A 154 -4.20 -26.12 34.46
N ASP A 155 -3.83 -25.48 35.56
CA ASP A 155 -3.37 -24.08 35.55
C ASP A 155 -2.04 -23.93 34.78
N ASN A 156 -1.14 -24.91 34.89
CA ASN A 156 0.08 -24.98 34.07
C ASN A 156 -0.21 -25.16 32.57
N VAL A 157 -1.28 -25.87 32.20
CA VAL A 157 -1.70 -26.01 30.79
C VAL A 157 -2.31 -24.69 30.29
N VAL A 158 -3.12 -24.02 31.11
CA VAL A 158 -3.68 -22.69 30.77
C VAL A 158 -2.58 -21.65 30.57
N ALA A 159 -1.57 -21.61 31.46
CA ALA A 159 -0.42 -20.71 31.33
C ALA A 159 0.35 -20.97 30.02
N LYS A 160 0.71 -22.22 29.73
CA LYS A 160 1.39 -22.60 28.48
C LYS A 160 0.56 -22.30 27.23
N HIS A 161 -0.77 -22.43 27.30
CA HIS A 161 -1.65 -22.03 26.21
C HIS A 161 -1.61 -20.51 25.99
N GLY A 162 -1.55 -19.71 27.06
CA GLY A 162 -1.29 -18.27 26.99
C GLY A 162 0.01 -17.94 26.26
N ASP A 163 1.13 -18.58 26.64
CA ASP A 163 2.44 -18.40 25.99
C ASP A 163 2.38 -18.72 24.48
N VAL A 164 1.65 -19.78 24.10
CA VAL A 164 1.47 -20.18 22.70
C VAL A 164 0.65 -19.15 21.92
N VAL A 165 -0.40 -18.56 22.51
CA VAL A 165 -1.20 -17.50 21.87
C VAL A 165 -0.38 -16.22 21.66
N VAL A 166 0.47 -15.84 22.62
CA VAL A 166 1.39 -14.70 22.47
C VAL A 166 2.37 -14.97 21.33
N LYS A 167 3.07 -16.11 21.34
CA LYS A 167 4.01 -16.49 20.26
C LYS A 167 3.36 -16.61 18.89
N HIS A 168 2.10 -17.06 18.82
CA HIS A 168 1.38 -17.09 17.55
C HIS A 168 1.13 -15.67 17.01
N SER A 169 0.80 -14.73 17.90
CA SER A 169 0.62 -13.31 17.55
C SER A 169 1.94 -12.68 17.08
N GLU A 170 3.06 -12.94 17.77
CA GLU A 170 4.40 -12.51 17.37
C GLU A 170 4.78 -13.01 15.97
N VAL A 171 4.49 -14.28 15.67
CA VAL A 171 4.74 -14.89 14.35
C VAL A 171 3.89 -14.25 13.26
N LEU A 172 2.64 -13.90 13.54
CA LEU A 172 1.78 -13.18 12.58
C LEU A 172 2.30 -11.78 12.26
N THR A 173 2.77 -11.04 13.28
CA THR A 173 3.42 -9.72 13.09
C THR A 173 4.70 -9.86 12.26
N ALA A 174 5.60 -10.77 12.64
CA ALA A 174 6.84 -11.00 11.91
C ALA A 174 6.61 -11.43 10.45
N LYS A 175 5.53 -12.17 10.17
CA LYS A 175 5.11 -12.46 8.80
C LYS A 175 4.67 -11.20 8.04
N SER A 176 3.84 -10.34 8.65
CA SER A 176 3.41 -9.07 8.05
C SER A 176 4.59 -8.16 7.71
N ASP A 177 5.57 -8.07 8.61
CA ASP A 177 6.80 -7.30 8.39
C ASP A 177 7.63 -7.88 7.24
N THR A 178 7.73 -9.22 7.17
CA THR A 178 8.42 -9.93 6.08
C THR A 178 7.74 -9.69 4.72
N ASP A 179 6.41 -9.77 4.67
CA ASP A 179 5.64 -9.51 3.43
C ASP A 179 5.81 -8.05 2.97
N THR A 180 5.87 -7.11 3.92
CA THR A 180 6.12 -5.67 3.66
C THR A 180 7.55 -5.43 3.15
N ALA A 181 8.54 -6.09 3.76
CA ALA A 181 9.93 -6.02 3.33
C ALA A 181 10.13 -6.61 1.93
N LEU A 182 9.44 -7.72 1.60
CA LEU A 182 9.45 -8.34 0.28
C LEU A 182 8.87 -7.40 -0.79
N ALA A 183 7.71 -6.79 -0.55
CA ALA A 183 7.12 -5.81 -1.45
C ALA A 183 8.06 -4.60 -1.67
N SER A 184 8.70 -4.12 -0.61
CA SER A 184 9.69 -3.04 -0.69
C SER A 184 10.91 -3.43 -1.52
N ALA A 185 11.44 -4.63 -1.34
CA ALA A 185 12.57 -5.15 -2.12
C ALA A 185 12.23 -5.31 -3.62
N GLN A 186 11.01 -5.76 -3.94
CA GLN A 186 10.52 -5.86 -5.31
C GLN A 186 10.42 -4.48 -5.99
N ALA A 187 9.96 -3.45 -5.28
CA ALA A 187 9.92 -2.09 -5.79
C ALA A 187 11.33 -1.52 -6.06
N VAL A 188 12.30 -1.81 -5.19
CA VAL A 188 13.72 -1.44 -5.40
C VAL A 188 14.34 -2.18 -6.58
N LEU A 189 14.00 -3.45 -6.81
CA LEU A 189 14.47 -4.19 -7.98
C LEU A 189 13.95 -3.55 -9.28
N ALA A 190 12.65 -3.27 -9.37
CA ALA A 190 12.04 -2.67 -10.55
C ALA A 190 12.59 -1.25 -10.87
N SER A 191 12.87 -0.44 -9.85
CA SER A 191 13.51 0.88 -10.04
C SER A 191 14.98 0.75 -10.47
N THR A 192 15.69 -0.26 -9.95
CA THR A 192 17.08 -0.56 -10.34
C THR A 192 17.18 -1.04 -11.79
N GLU A 193 16.26 -1.89 -12.24
CA GLU A 193 16.17 -2.33 -13.64
C GLU A 193 15.86 -1.15 -14.57
N SER A 194 14.89 -0.30 -14.21
CA SER A 194 14.57 0.92 -14.95
C SER A 194 15.76 1.88 -15.07
N ALA A 195 16.52 2.08 -13.98
CA ALA A 195 17.72 2.91 -13.96
C ALA A 195 18.87 2.31 -14.79
N ARG A 196 19.02 0.98 -14.80
CA ARG A 196 19.98 0.28 -15.67
C ARG A 196 19.66 0.52 -17.14
N ASP A 197 18.40 0.37 -17.55
CA ASP A 197 18.01 0.47 -18.95
C ASP A 197 18.08 1.91 -19.47
N LEU A 198 17.79 2.90 -18.61
CA LEU A 198 18.07 4.31 -18.89
C LEU A 198 19.60 4.57 -19.03
N SER A 199 20.43 3.95 -18.18
CA SER A 199 21.90 4.08 -18.26
C SER A 199 22.49 3.45 -19.53
N LEU A 200 21.88 2.36 -20.03
CA LEU A 200 22.23 1.77 -21.33
C LEU A 200 21.86 2.74 -22.46
N THR A 201 20.66 3.32 -22.43
CA THR A 201 20.20 4.31 -23.41
C THR A 201 21.16 5.52 -23.49
N TYR A 202 21.59 6.07 -22.35
CA TYR A 202 22.56 7.18 -22.34
C TYR A 202 23.94 6.78 -22.88
N ARG A 203 24.38 5.54 -22.63
CA ARG A 203 25.64 5.02 -23.20
C ARG A 203 25.57 4.95 -24.72
N ASP A 204 24.46 4.46 -25.27
CA ASP A 204 24.28 4.31 -26.72
C ASP A 204 24.20 5.68 -27.40
N GLN A 205 23.50 6.64 -26.78
CA GLN A 205 23.49 8.05 -27.23
C GLN A 205 24.89 8.68 -27.22
N ALA A 206 25.69 8.44 -26.18
CA ALA A 206 27.08 8.90 -26.13
C ALA A 206 27.94 8.24 -27.23
N GLY A 207 27.70 6.97 -27.56
CA GLY A 207 28.32 6.27 -28.68
C GLY A 207 28.03 6.91 -30.04
N VAL A 208 26.77 7.31 -30.29
CA VAL A 208 26.37 8.06 -31.48
C VAL A 208 27.03 9.44 -31.50
N ALA A 209 27.05 10.15 -30.38
CA ALA A 209 27.68 11.46 -30.29
C ALA A 209 29.19 11.42 -30.57
N MET A 210 29.91 10.40 -30.07
CA MET A 210 31.34 10.19 -30.39
C MET A 210 31.56 9.89 -31.87
N THR A 211 30.73 9.03 -32.47
CA THR A 211 30.80 8.74 -33.91
C THR A 211 30.58 10.00 -34.75
N ASN A 212 29.61 10.83 -34.38
CA ASN A 212 29.35 12.10 -35.04
C ASN A 212 30.52 13.08 -34.89
N ALA A 213 31.13 13.16 -33.70
CA ALA A 213 32.30 14.02 -33.47
C ALA A 213 33.50 13.60 -34.34
N GLN A 214 33.79 12.30 -34.43
CA GLN A 214 34.83 11.76 -35.34
C GLN A 214 34.54 12.09 -36.81
N GLY A 215 33.27 12.05 -37.22
CA GLY A 215 32.84 12.51 -38.55
C GLY A 215 33.13 14.01 -38.78
N GLN A 216 32.89 14.86 -37.78
CA GLN A 216 33.22 16.29 -37.87
C GLN A 216 34.73 16.55 -37.87
N GLU A 217 35.53 15.77 -37.13
CA GLU A 217 37.00 15.83 -37.20
C GLU A 217 37.52 15.46 -38.60
N SER A 218 36.95 14.42 -39.22
CA SER A 218 37.27 14.05 -40.61
C SER A 218 36.90 15.18 -41.59
N ASN A 219 35.69 15.72 -41.49
CA ASN A 219 35.25 16.85 -42.32
C ASN A 219 36.18 18.07 -42.16
N ALA A 220 36.58 18.39 -40.93
CA ALA A 220 37.49 19.49 -40.64
C ALA A 220 38.89 19.27 -41.25
N ALA A 221 39.39 18.03 -41.23
CA ALA A 221 40.63 17.67 -41.92
C ALA A 221 40.51 17.83 -43.44
N ASP A 222 39.41 17.38 -44.05
CA ASP A 222 39.16 17.54 -45.49
C ASP A 222 39.05 19.01 -45.89
N TYR A 223 38.33 19.83 -45.11
CA TYR A 223 38.28 21.29 -45.35
C TYR A 223 39.65 21.95 -45.19
N SER A 224 40.47 21.52 -44.23
CA SER A 224 41.85 22.01 -44.06
C SER A 224 42.72 21.66 -45.27
N ASN A 225 42.60 20.45 -45.81
CA ASN A 225 43.29 20.01 -47.02
C ASN A 225 42.87 20.84 -48.24
N ILE A 226 41.58 21.06 -48.45
CA ILE A 226 41.04 21.90 -49.53
C ILE A 226 41.54 23.35 -49.40
N ALA A 227 41.53 23.91 -48.19
CA ALA A 227 42.06 25.24 -47.92
C ALA A 227 43.59 25.35 -48.11
N GLY A 228 44.31 24.23 -47.98
CA GLY A 228 45.72 24.11 -48.38
C GLY A 228 45.87 24.21 -49.91
N VAL A 229 45.19 23.35 -50.67
CA VAL A 229 45.23 23.35 -52.14
C VAL A 229 44.88 24.72 -52.73
N LEU A 230 43.79 25.35 -52.24
CA LEU A 230 43.39 26.68 -52.69
C LEU A 230 44.41 27.78 -52.35
N ARG A 231 45.19 27.62 -51.27
CA ARG A 231 46.29 28.53 -50.95
C ARG A 231 47.43 28.34 -51.93
N ASP A 232 47.83 27.09 -52.19
CA ASP A 232 48.92 26.77 -53.10
C ASP A 232 48.60 27.23 -54.54
N GLU A 233 47.35 27.07 -55.00
CA GLU A 233 46.85 27.66 -56.25
C GLU A 233 46.92 29.20 -56.26
N ALA A 234 46.49 29.85 -55.17
CA ALA A 234 46.56 31.31 -55.04
C ALA A 234 48.00 31.85 -54.99
N GLU A 235 48.96 31.06 -54.49
CA GLU A 235 50.38 31.35 -54.58
C GLU A 235 50.89 31.21 -56.02
N GLY A 236 50.51 30.13 -56.73
CA GLY A 236 50.80 29.97 -58.16
C GLY A 236 50.28 31.12 -59.02
N PHE A 237 49.04 31.59 -58.79
CA PHE A 237 48.50 32.78 -59.49
C PHE A 237 49.26 34.07 -59.14
N ARG A 238 49.74 34.21 -57.91
CA ARG A 238 50.56 35.38 -57.48
C ARG A 238 51.92 35.39 -58.17
N ASP A 239 52.53 34.22 -58.32
CA ASP A 239 53.80 34.06 -59.02
C ASP A 239 53.64 34.35 -60.52
N GLN A 240 52.61 33.78 -61.16
CA GLN A 240 52.28 34.09 -62.57
C GLN A 240 51.99 35.59 -62.78
N THR A 241 51.28 36.23 -61.85
CA THR A 241 51.04 37.69 -61.88
C THR A 241 52.34 38.48 -61.76
N THR A 242 53.32 37.97 -61.01
CA THR A 242 54.63 38.60 -60.86
C THR A 242 55.46 38.47 -62.14
N VAL A 243 55.44 37.32 -62.81
CA VAL A 243 56.06 37.13 -64.13
C VAL A 243 55.46 38.08 -65.17
N LEU A 244 54.13 38.10 -65.32
CA LEU A 244 53.43 38.98 -66.26
C LEU A 244 53.71 40.47 -66.00
N LYS A 245 53.82 40.86 -64.72
CA LYS A 245 54.19 42.22 -64.31
C LYS A 245 55.61 42.59 -64.75
N ASP A 246 56.54 41.65 -64.75
CA ASP A 246 57.92 41.90 -65.16
C ASP A 246 58.07 41.89 -66.70
N GLU A 247 57.35 41.02 -67.41
CA GLU A 247 57.19 41.10 -68.88
C GLU A 247 56.62 42.46 -69.31
N ALA A 248 55.57 42.93 -68.63
CA ALA A 248 54.95 44.23 -68.92
C ALA A 248 55.86 45.44 -68.63
N LYS A 249 56.91 45.29 -67.81
CA LYS A 249 57.99 46.29 -67.72
C LYS A 249 58.89 46.23 -68.94
N GLY A 250 59.31 45.03 -69.35
CA GLY A 250 60.13 44.84 -70.55
C GLY A 250 59.53 45.51 -71.80
N TYR A 251 58.25 45.24 -72.10
CA TYR A 251 57.55 45.88 -73.22
C TYR A 251 57.47 47.41 -73.09
N ARG A 252 57.37 47.95 -71.88
CA ARG A 252 57.37 49.41 -71.65
C ARG A 252 58.74 50.03 -71.95
N ASP A 253 59.80 49.37 -71.52
CA ASP A 253 61.18 49.84 -71.68
C ASP A 253 61.61 49.77 -73.17
N GLU A 254 61.14 48.76 -73.91
CA GLU A 254 61.25 48.69 -75.39
C GLU A 254 60.48 49.83 -76.08
N ALA A 255 59.22 50.07 -75.70
CA ALA A 255 58.40 51.13 -76.29
C ALA A 255 59.01 52.53 -76.06
N ALA A 256 59.59 52.78 -74.88
CA ALA A 256 60.32 54.01 -74.59
C ALA A 256 61.54 54.20 -75.51
N THR A 257 62.20 53.10 -75.89
CA THR A 257 63.35 53.11 -76.80
C THR A 257 62.93 53.46 -78.24
N TYR A 258 61.79 52.92 -78.73
CA TYR A 258 61.28 53.22 -80.08
C TYR A 258 60.88 54.68 -80.27
N VAL A 259 60.24 55.32 -79.29
CA VAL A 259 59.79 56.72 -79.41
C VAL A 259 60.97 57.68 -79.59
N ALA A 260 62.15 57.35 -79.04
CA ALA A 260 63.35 58.18 -79.18
C ALA A 260 63.91 58.23 -80.61
N SER A 261 63.61 57.27 -81.49
CA SER A 261 64.26 57.16 -82.81
C SER A 261 63.59 57.96 -83.94
N LEU A 262 62.37 58.47 -83.74
CA LEU A 262 61.53 59.02 -84.83
C LEU A 262 61.62 60.55 -85.04
N ASN A 263 62.26 61.31 -84.14
CA ASN A 263 62.20 62.78 -84.10
C ASN A 263 63.38 63.53 -84.78
N GLY A 264 63.87 63.07 -85.94
CA GLY A 264 64.96 63.72 -86.71
C GLY A 264 64.48 64.47 -87.96
N THR A 265 64.66 65.79 -88.03
CA THR A 265 64.02 66.69 -89.03
C THR A 265 64.93 67.17 -90.17
N VAL A 266 64.31 67.63 -91.27
CA VAL A 266 64.93 68.30 -92.44
C VAL A 266 64.77 69.83 -92.33
N SER A 267 65.76 70.60 -92.79
CA SER A 267 65.74 72.08 -92.74
C SER A 267 65.52 72.73 -94.12
N GLU A 268 64.59 73.68 -94.24
CA GLU A 268 64.39 74.48 -95.48
C GLU A 268 65.23 75.76 -95.44
N LEU A 269 66.18 75.88 -96.36
CA LEU A 269 67.26 76.90 -96.36
C LEU A 269 67.08 77.98 -97.44
N GLY A 270 65.89 78.11 -98.02
CA GLY A 270 65.50 79.24 -98.86
C GLY A 270 65.91 79.11 -100.34
N LEU A 271 66.31 80.24 -100.94
CA LEU A 271 66.62 80.33 -102.38
C LEU A 271 68.11 80.09 -102.66
N VAL A 272 68.42 79.45 -103.79
CA VAL A 272 69.81 79.21 -104.26
C VAL A 272 70.00 79.63 -105.73
N ASP A 273 71.07 80.39 -106.00
CA ASP A 273 71.51 80.74 -107.35
C ASP A 273 72.54 79.71 -107.82
N LEU A 274 72.29 79.06 -108.96
CA LEU A 274 73.15 78.02 -109.54
C LEU A 274 73.82 78.45 -110.85
N SER A 275 73.75 79.73 -111.23
CA SER A 275 74.36 80.27 -112.46
C SER A 275 75.89 80.10 -112.52
N GLY A 276 76.55 79.92 -111.38
CA GLY A 276 77.96 79.56 -111.26
C GLY A 276 78.30 78.08 -111.54
N ASN A 277 77.32 77.24 -111.87
CA ASN A 277 77.48 75.80 -112.16
C ASN A 277 78.07 74.96 -111.00
N THR A 278 77.91 75.40 -109.75
CA THR A 278 78.37 74.71 -108.52
C THR A 278 77.27 74.58 -107.48
N TYR A 279 77.25 73.50 -106.70
CA TYR A 279 76.32 73.35 -105.57
C TYR A 279 76.67 74.30 -104.41
N PRO A 280 75.68 74.71 -103.58
CA PRO A 280 75.94 75.39 -102.32
C PRO A 280 76.72 74.49 -101.35
N THR A 281 77.32 75.09 -100.33
CA THR A 281 78.01 74.34 -99.27
C THR A 281 77.04 73.43 -98.49
N THR A 282 77.46 72.19 -98.25
CA THR A 282 76.65 71.18 -97.56
C THR A 282 76.40 71.56 -96.10
N PRO A 283 75.14 71.69 -95.64
CA PRO A 283 74.80 71.99 -94.25
C PRO A 283 74.98 70.77 -93.32
N ALA A 284 74.87 71.02 -92.00
CA ALA A 284 75.10 70.00 -90.97
C ALA A 284 73.99 68.93 -90.86
N GLN A 285 72.83 69.15 -91.48
CA GLN A 285 71.67 68.26 -91.50
C GLN A 285 71.09 68.19 -92.92
N SER A 286 70.21 67.22 -93.18
CA SER A 286 69.50 67.14 -94.46
C SER A 286 68.68 68.43 -94.68
N ALA A 287 68.74 68.99 -95.89
CA ALA A 287 68.19 70.31 -96.16
C ALA A 287 67.64 70.48 -97.58
N ILE A 288 66.73 71.43 -97.78
CA ILE A 288 66.13 71.74 -99.07
C ILE A 288 66.22 73.23 -99.41
N TRP A 289 66.46 73.55 -100.68
CA TRP A 289 66.42 74.89 -101.26
C TRP A 289 65.52 74.92 -102.50
N ARG A 290 65.14 76.12 -102.94
CA ARG A 290 64.54 76.38 -104.25
C ARG A 290 65.51 77.17 -105.14
N VAL A 291 65.72 76.71 -106.36
CA VAL A 291 66.60 77.34 -107.35
C VAL A 291 65.96 78.66 -107.82
N SER A 292 66.61 79.79 -107.57
CA SER A 292 66.14 81.11 -108.03
C SER A 292 66.69 81.49 -109.41
N VAL A 293 67.90 81.03 -109.74
CA VAL A 293 68.57 81.23 -111.03
C VAL A 293 69.20 79.92 -111.47
N GLY A 294 68.93 79.51 -112.71
CA GLY A 294 69.34 78.22 -113.25
C GLY A 294 70.80 78.15 -113.70
N GLY A 295 71.29 76.92 -113.83
CA GLY A 295 72.64 76.57 -114.27
C GLY A 295 72.85 75.06 -114.32
N VAL A 296 73.94 74.61 -114.93
CA VAL A 296 74.26 73.18 -115.10
C VAL A 296 75.28 72.76 -114.04
N VAL A 297 74.80 72.18 -112.94
CA VAL A 297 75.67 71.73 -111.83
C VAL A 297 75.93 70.23 -111.97
N SER A 298 77.21 69.84 -112.03
CA SER A 298 77.62 68.44 -112.18
C SER A 298 76.96 67.71 -113.36
N GLY A 299 76.66 68.42 -114.45
CA GLY A 299 76.00 67.88 -115.65
C GLY A 299 74.46 67.82 -115.57
N VAL A 300 73.87 68.18 -114.44
CA VAL A 300 72.40 68.29 -114.28
C VAL A 300 71.98 69.74 -114.53
N ASP A 301 71.11 69.96 -115.51
CA ASP A 301 70.51 71.27 -115.80
C ASP A 301 69.45 71.62 -114.75
N TYR A 302 69.67 72.68 -113.97
CA TYR A 302 68.71 73.24 -113.02
C TYR A 302 68.11 74.53 -113.59
N LYS A 303 66.78 74.63 -113.55
CA LYS A 303 66.01 75.78 -114.03
C LYS A 303 65.49 76.59 -112.84
N PRO A 304 65.26 77.91 -113.01
CA PRO A 304 64.56 78.70 -112.00
C PRO A 304 63.22 78.05 -111.63
N GLY A 305 63.03 77.79 -110.34
CA GLY A 305 61.86 77.14 -109.77
C GLY A 305 62.07 75.68 -109.33
N ASP A 306 63.10 74.98 -109.81
CA ASP A 306 63.42 73.61 -109.36
C ASP A 306 63.79 73.59 -107.86
N SER A 307 63.65 72.46 -107.18
CA SER A 307 64.14 72.28 -105.80
C SER A 307 65.44 71.49 -105.79
N LEU A 308 66.35 71.88 -104.90
CA LEU A 308 67.60 71.19 -104.63
C LEU A 308 67.51 70.61 -103.21
N PHE A 309 67.67 69.31 -103.05
CA PHE A 309 67.66 68.65 -101.74
C PHE A 309 69.03 68.03 -101.44
N TYR A 310 69.50 68.14 -100.21
CA TYR A 310 70.71 67.49 -99.71
C TYR A 310 70.33 66.47 -98.62
N SER A 311 70.73 65.21 -98.81
CA SER A 311 70.56 64.16 -97.81
C SER A 311 71.84 64.03 -96.99
N LYS A 312 71.81 64.34 -95.68
CA LYS A 312 73.01 64.20 -94.85
C LYS A 312 73.40 62.74 -94.58
N GLN A 313 72.42 61.82 -94.63
CA GLN A 313 72.66 60.38 -94.44
C GLN A 313 73.40 59.75 -95.62
N GLN A 314 73.25 60.30 -96.83
CA GLN A 314 73.86 59.78 -98.06
C GLN A 314 74.91 60.73 -98.66
N ASP A 315 75.08 61.92 -98.08
CA ASP A 315 76.03 62.98 -98.46
C ASP A 315 75.94 63.44 -99.94
N ILE A 316 74.72 63.44 -100.50
CA ILE A 316 74.46 63.74 -101.91
C ILE A 316 73.34 64.76 -102.11
N PHE A 317 73.44 65.50 -103.22
CA PHE A 317 72.43 66.42 -103.71
C PHE A 317 71.51 65.73 -104.72
N TYR A 318 70.22 66.04 -104.61
CA TYR A 318 69.14 65.60 -105.47
C TYR A 318 68.48 66.80 -106.13
N LYS A 319 68.22 66.69 -107.44
CA LYS A 319 67.28 67.57 -108.13
C LYS A 319 65.85 67.08 -107.90
N ILE A 320 64.95 68.01 -107.63
CA ILE A 320 63.51 67.83 -107.68
C ILE A 320 62.99 68.80 -108.76
N ASP A 321 62.68 68.27 -109.94
CA ASP A 321 62.18 69.06 -111.07
C ASP A 321 60.84 69.72 -110.74
N ASN A 322 60.70 71.01 -111.05
CA ASN A 322 59.42 71.75 -111.00
C ASN A 322 58.75 71.81 -112.39
N THR A 323 58.99 70.79 -113.23
CA THR A 323 58.42 70.73 -114.58
C THR A 323 57.00 70.19 -114.52
N ASN A 324 56.02 71.10 -114.41
CA ASN A 324 54.59 70.77 -114.44
C ASN A 324 54.11 70.31 -115.84
N ALA A 325 54.24 69.01 -116.13
CA ALA A 325 53.38 68.32 -117.08
C ALA A 325 53.36 66.81 -116.78
N ILE A 326 52.29 66.31 -116.16
CA ILE A 326 51.94 64.90 -116.19
C ILE A 326 51.49 64.61 -117.63
N THR A 327 52.37 64.04 -118.45
CA THR A 327 52.14 63.81 -119.89
C THR A 327 51.50 62.46 -120.21
N ALA A 328 51.49 61.55 -119.25
CA ALA A 328 50.71 60.31 -119.26
C ALA A 328 50.26 59.96 -117.84
N ILE A 329 49.11 59.30 -117.73
CA ILE A 329 48.67 58.58 -116.54
C ILE A 329 48.43 57.14 -117.01
N ASP A 330 49.14 56.19 -116.44
CA ASP A 330 48.76 54.77 -116.54
C ASP A 330 47.62 54.53 -115.54
N ASP A 331 46.50 54.02 -116.03
CA ASP A 331 45.56 53.36 -115.14
C ASP A 331 46.13 51.98 -114.73
N ASN A 332 45.68 51.46 -113.58
CA ASN A 332 46.15 50.16 -113.08
C ASN A 332 45.57 48.97 -113.88
N ALA A 333 45.07 49.23 -115.10
CA ALA A 333 44.57 48.27 -116.08
C ALA A 333 45.45 48.23 -117.36
N GLY A 334 46.48 49.09 -117.46
CA GLY A 334 47.52 49.02 -118.48
C GLY A 334 47.25 49.81 -119.77
N ALA A 335 46.41 50.85 -119.73
CA ALA A 335 46.19 51.75 -120.84
C ALA A 335 46.87 53.12 -120.62
N THR A 336 47.82 53.46 -121.50
CA THR A 336 48.56 54.72 -121.41
C THR A 336 47.83 55.84 -122.15
N HIS A 337 47.34 56.85 -121.40
CA HIS A 337 46.63 58.00 -121.98
C HIS A 337 47.56 59.21 -122.17
N THR A 338 47.85 59.57 -123.42
CA THR A 338 48.71 60.73 -123.78
C THR A 338 47.94 61.85 -124.47
N GLY A 339 48.11 63.08 -123.99
CA GLY A 339 47.40 64.29 -124.45
C GLY A 339 46.84 65.09 -123.27
N ASN A 340 46.06 66.15 -123.54
CA ASN A 340 45.38 66.90 -122.47
C ASN A 340 44.29 66.02 -121.81
N VAL A 341 44.64 65.35 -120.70
CA VAL A 341 43.70 64.54 -119.92
C VAL A 341 42.72 65.45 -119.19
N GLN A 342 41.46 65.49 -119.62
CA GLN A 342 40.38 66.03 -118.81
C GLN A 342 40.01 65.02 -117.71
N ILE A 343 40.49 65.26 -116.49
CA ILE A 343 40.07 64.49 -115.32
C ILE A 343 38.60 64.80 -115.02
N THR A 344 37.72 63.91 -115.46
CA THR A 344 36.29 63.91 -115.13
C THR A 344 36.06 63.06 -113.88
N ALA A 345 34.94 63.27 -113.17
CA ALA A 345 34.66 62.61 -111.88
C ALA A 345 34.75 61.07 -111.94
N SER A 346 34.36 60.48 -113.08
CA SER A 346 34.49 59.04 -113.37
C SER A 346 35.92 58.50 -113.37
N PHE A 347 36.93 59.34 -113.64
CA PHE A 347 38.34 58.91 -113.78
C PHE A 347 39.06 58.74 -112.42
N VAL A 348 38.44 59.17 -111.32
CA VAL A 348 38.99 59.09 -109.93
C VAL A 348 38.09 58.26 -108.99
N GLY A 349 37.19 57.44 -109.54
CA GLY A 349 36.28 56.60 -108.75
C GLY A 349 35.21 57.37 -107.95
N ALA A 350 35.11 58.69 -108.14
CA ALA A 350 34.12 59.54 -107.50
C ALA A 350 32.86 59.60 -108.38
N LEU A 351 31.88 58.74 -108.10
CA LEU A 351 30.55 58.88 -108.69
C LEU A 351 29.95 60.23 -108.29
N PRO A 352 29.54 61.09 -109.25
CA PRO A 352 28.89 62.35 -108.92
C PRO A 352 27.47 62.10 -108.40
N VAL A 353 27.28 62.26 -107.10
CA VAL A 353 25.99 62.50 -106.45
C VAL A 353 26.04 63.88 -105.79
N ASP A 354 25.43 64.86 -106.47
CA ASP A 354 25.02 66.17 -105.99
C ASP A 354 25.87 66.85 -104.88
N GLY A 355 27.06 67.29 -105.27
CA GLY A 355 27.47 68.66 -104.94
C GLY A 355 28.21 68.93 -103.61
N LYS A 356 28.67 67.92 -102.86
CA LYS A 356 29.66 68.13 -101.77
C LYS A 356 30.74 67.05 -101.72
N ALA A 357 31.97 67.45 -101.41
CA ALA A 357 33.18 66.61 -101.45
C ALA A 357 33.30 65.65 -100.25
N VAL A 358 34.07 64.58 -100.44
CA VAL A 358 34.43 63.60 -99.40
C VAL A 358 35.94 63.68 -99.14
N SER A 359 36.37 63.70 -97.88
CA SER A 359 37.77 63.61 -97.47
C SER A 359 38.03 62.31 -96.70
N ALA A 360 39.15 61.65 -96.97
CA ALA A 360 39.58 60.44 -96.28
C ALA A 360 39.84 60.69 -94.78
N GLY A 361 39.65 59.66 -93.96
CA GLY A 361 39.69 59.77 -92.50
C GLY A 361 41.08 59.67 -91.88
N ASN A 362 41.18 60.21 -90.66
CA ASN A 362 42.12 59.80 -89.61
C ASN A 362 41.45 60.04 -88.24
N ALA A 363 41.97 59.39 -87.19
CA ALA A 363 41.48 59.51 -85.80
C ALA A 363 41.47 60.99 -85.31
N ASP A 364 40.69 61.41 -84.31
CA ASP A 364 40.60 60.83 -82.96
C ASP A 364 39.50 61.53 -82.10
N THR A 365 39.32 61.10 -80.84
CA THR A 365 38.66 61.80 -79.71
C THR A 365 37.13 61.75 -79.55
N VAL A 366 36.69 60.73 -78.79
CA VAL A 366 35.95 60.84 -77.50
C VAL A 366 34.86 61.93 -77.29
N ASN A 367 33.71 61.44 -76.79
CA ASN A 367 32.69 62.05 -75.89
C ASN A 367 31.35 62.61 -76.43
N LYS A 368 30.28 62.05 -75.82
CA LYS A 368 28.86 62.46 -75.70
C LYS A 368 27.87 62.04 -76.80
N LYS A 369 26.67 61.74 -76.29
CA LYS A 369 25.37 61.41 -76.94
C LYS A 369 25.17 59.91 -77.27
N GLN A 370 23.99 59.31 -77.03
CA GLN A 370 22.79 59.78 -76.30
C GLN A 370 21.96 58.58 -75.81
N VAL A 371 21.16 58.78 -74.76
CA VAL A 371 20.13 57.82 -74.32
C VAL A 371 18.97 57.78 -75.33
N LEU A 372 18.56 56.57 -75.70
CA LEU A 372 17.29 56.19 -76.32
C LEU A 372 16.92 54.84 -75.66
N SER A 373 15.72 54.57 -75.13
CA SER A 373 14.45 55.30 -75.16
C SER A 373 13.54 54.88 -74.00
N ASN A 374 12.62 55.77 -73.58
CA ASN A 374 11.44 55.58 -72.71
C ASN A 374 11.37 54.37 -71.76
N VAL A 375 11.51 54.63 -70.47
CA VAL A 375 10.97 53.79 -69.38
C VAL A 375 9.44 53.99 -69.32
N PRO A 376 8.62 52.92 -69.27
CA PRO A 376 7.20 53.05 -68.98
C PRO A 376 6.97 53.59 -67.57
N ALA A 377 6.08 54.57 -67.42
CA ALA A 377 5.48 54.81 -66.11
C ALA A 377 4.69 53.55 -65.70
N ASN A 378 4.68 53.25 -64.39
CA ASN A 378 3.89 52.22 -63.68
C ASN A 378 4.65 50.98 -63.11
N GLU A 379 5.98 50.96 -63.02
CA GLU A 379 6.70 49.88 -62.30
C GLU A 379 7.28 50.33 -60.95
N GLU A 380 6.83 49.67 -59.88
CA GLU A 380 7.40 49.78 -58.55
C GLU A 380 8.64 48.87 -58.42
N PHE A 381 9.74 49.39 -57.87
CA PHE A 381 10.88 48.56 -57.49
C PHE A 381 10.51 47.67 -56.29
N THR A 382 10.13 46.43 -56.56
CA THR A 382 9.94 45.41 -55.51
C THR A 382 11.22 44.62 -55.28
N ASN A 383 11.61 44.47 -54.01
CA ASN A 383 12.76 43.69 -53.58
C ASN A 383 12.45 42.19 -53.68
N THR A 384 12.47 41.63 -54.89
CA THR A 384 12.26 40.18 -55.10
C THR A 384 13.06 39.64 -56.28
N TRP A 385 14.38 39.57 -56.17
CA TRP A 385 15.23 38.84 -57.14
C TRP A 385 15.06 37.32 -56.96
N ARG A 386 13.99 36.76 -57.55
CA ARG A 386 13.89 35.32 -57.89
C ARG A 386 13.81 35.19 -59.41
N PRO A 387 14.69 34.41 -60.08
CA PRO A 387 14.50 34.08 -61.48
C PRO A 387 13.27 33.18 -61.65
N VAL A 388 12.27 33.62 -62.41
CA VAL A 388 11.13 32.79 -62.79
C VAL A 388 11.35 32.23 -64.19
N SER A 389 12.27 31.27 -64.32
CA SER A 389 12.47 30.50 -65.56
C SER A 389 13.34 29.26 -65.36
N ASN A 390 12.75 28.06 -65.51
CA ASN A 390 13.49 26.79 -65.55
C ASN A 390 14.12 26.51 -66.93
N SER A 391 14.50 27.56 -67.67
CA SER A 391 15.14 27.44 -68.99
C SER A 391 15.90 28.72 -69.35
N VAL A 392 17.23 28.64 -69.44
CA VAL A 392 18.07 29.67 -70.05
C VAL A 392 19.08 28.99 -70.97
N THR A 393 18.93 29.21 -72.28
CA THR A 393 19.91 28.84 -73.29
C THR A 393 20.95 29.95 -73.42
N GLY A 394 22.16 29.72 -72.89
CA GLY A 394 23.33 30.56 -73.13
C GLY A 394 24.29 29.89 -74.10
N ASN A 395 24.87 30.65 -75.03
CA ASN A 395 25.68 30.11 -76.13
C ASN A 395 27.16 29.83 -75.76
N ASP A 396 27.49 29.78 -74.47
CA ASP A 396 28.82 29.45 -73.94
C ASP A 396 28.68 28.46 -72.75
N PRO A 397 29.24 27.24 -72.85
CA PRO A 397 29.21 26.25 -71.76
C PRO A 397 29.80 26.74 -70.43
N ALA A 398 30.82 27.61 -70.46
CA ALA A 398 31.52 28.06 -69.25
C ALA A 398 30.67 29.00 -68.39
N THR A 399 29.86 29.87 -69.02
CA THR A 399 28.98 30.80 -68.31
C THR A 399 27.75 30.08 -67.74
N ALA A 400 27.19 29.12 -68.48
CA ALA A 400 26.02 28.35 -68.05
C ALA A 400 26.33 27.46 -66.83
N ALA A 401 27.48 26.77 -66.82
CA ALA A 401 27.89 25.93 -65.69
C ALA A 401 28.05 26.73 -64.39
N SER A 402 28.69 27.90 -64.47
CA SER A 402 28.86 28.80 -63.31
C SER A 402 27.53 29.31 -62.76
N GLN A 403 26.56 29.67 -63.62
CA GLN A 403 25.26 30.17 -63.17
C GLN A 403 24.40 29.08 -62.51
N VAL A 404 24.42 27.84 -63.02
CA VAL A 404 23.72 26.70 -62.38
C VAL A 404 24.37 26.32 -61.05
N ALA A 405 25.70 26.36 -60.96
CA ALA A 405 26.41 26.12 -59.70
C ALA A 405 26.07 27.18 -58.64
N VAL A 406 26.04 28.46 -59.00
CA VAL A 406 25.64 29.56 -58.11
C VAL A 406 24.18 29.43 -57.67
N ALA A 407 23.25 29.13 -58.59
CA ALA A 407 21.85 28.90 -58.23
C ALA A 407 21.68 27.71 -57.25
N THR A 408 22.39 26.61 -57.50
CA THR A 408 22.35 25.41 -56.64
C THR A 408 22.95 25.70 -55.25
N ALA A 409 24.04 26.47 -55.18
CA ALA A 409 24.64 26.89 -53.92
C ALA A 409 23.70 27.81 -53.13
N TYR A 410 23.01 28.73 -53.81
CA TYR A 410 22.06 29.64 -53.19
C TYR A 410 20.82 28.92 -52.65
N SER A 411 20.26 27.96 -53.39
CA SER A 411 19.17 27.11 -52.89
C SER A 411 19.60 26.31 -51.66
N LYS A 412 20.77 25.64 -51.69
CA LYS A 412 21.29 24.91 -50.54
C LYS A 412 21.55 25.80 -49.32
N ALA A 413 21.97 27.05 -49.52
CA ALA A 413 22.14 28.02 -48.44
C ALA A 413 20.78 28.44 -47.85
N SER A 414 19.77 28.67 -48.69
CA SER A 414 18.39 28.96 -48.25
C SER A 414 17.77 27.79 -47.48
N ASP A 415 17.88 26.57 -48.02
CA ASP A 415 17.37 25.36 -47.36
C ASP A 415 18.07 25.12 -46.01
N ALA A 416 19.35 25.47 -45.89
CA ALA A 416 20.11 25.39 -44.64
C ALA A 416 19.72 26.49 -43.63
N ASP A 417 19.38 27.70 -44.09
CA ASP A 417 18.90 28.80 -43.25
C ASP A 417 17.48 28.54 -42.71
N ASP A 418 16.60 27.96 -43.54
CA ASP A 418 15.28 27.49 -43.14
C ASP A 418 15.39 26.32 -42.13
N GLN A 419 16.27 25.35 -42.36
CA GLN A 419 16.54 24.25 -41.42
C GLN A 419 17.16 24.75 -40.10
N ALA A 420 18.07 25.72 -40.15
CA ALA A 420 18.64 26.33 -38.95
C ALA A 420 17.58 27.11 -38.16
N SER A 421 16.68 27.81 -38.85
CA SER A 421 15.58 28.58 -38.25
C SER A 421 14.55 27.68 -37.57
N ASP A 422 14.13 26.58 -38.21
CA ASP A 422 13.23 25.60 -37.57
C ASP A 422 13.93 24.89 -36.40
N ALA A 423 15.20 24.50 -36.54
CA ALA A 423 15.97 23.92 -35.43
C ALA A 423 16.07 24.88 -34.22
N LEU A 424 16.26 26.19 -34.46
CA LEU A 424 16.28 27.21 -33.40
C LEU A 424 14.89 27.38 -32.74
N TYR A 425 13.82 27.29 -33.52
CA TYR A 425 12.43 27.32 -33.03
C TYR A 425 12.12 26.09 -32.17
N GLN A 426 12.46 24.88 -32.62
CA GLN A 426 12.27 23.64 -31.85
C GLN A 426 13.13 23.65 -30.56
N ALA A 427 14.36 24.15 -30.60
CA ALA A 427 15.19 24.32 -29.41
C ALA A 427 14.58 25.30 -28.39
N THR A 428 13.95 26.37 -28.88
CA THR A 428 13.23 27.34 -28.03
C THR A 428 12.01 26.71 -27.35
N LEU A 429 11.23 25.89 -28.08
CA LEU A 429 10.12 25.12 -27.52
C LEU A 429 10.57 24.07 -26.49
N ALA A 430 11.69 23.38 -26.76
CA ALA A 430 12.27 22.40 -25.85
C ALA A 430 12.72 23.05 -24.52
N ASN A 431 13.35 24.23 -24.58
CA ASN A 431 13.73 24.99 -23.39
C ASN A 431 12.50 25.45 -22.59
N ALA A 432 11.46 25.98 -23.24
CA ALA A 432 10.22 26.35 -22.55
C ALA A 432 9.50 25.16 -21.89
N ALA A 433 9.57 23.97 -22.50
CA ALA A 433 9.07 22.73 -21.91
C ALA A 433 9.92 22.29 -20.70
N ALA A 434 11.25 22.44 -20.75
CA ALA A 434 12.15 22.17 -19.65
C ALA A 434 11.91 23.11 -18.45
N ASP A 435 11.73 24.42 -18.68
CA ASP A 435 11.38 25.40 -17.64
C ASP A 435 10.01 25.09 -16.99
N THR A 436 9.05 24.64 -17.80
CA THR A 436 7.73 24.22 -17.31
C THR A 436 7.83 22.95 -16.46
N ALA A 437 8.66 21.98 -16.88
CA ALA A 437 8.92 20.76 -16.11
C ALA A 437 9.65 21.07 -14.79
N GLN A 438 10.66 21.95 -14.81
CA GLN A 438 11.41 22.35 -13.63
C GLN A 438 10.54 23.15 -12.63
N SER A 439 9.72 24.09 -13.11
CA SER A 439 8.78 24.80 -12.22
C SER A 439 7.73 23.86 -11.63
N THR A 440 7.26 22.86 -12.40
CA THR A 440 6.36 21.80 -11.90
C THR A 440 7.04 20.90 -10.87
N ALA A 441 8.32 20.56 -11.06
CA ALA A 441 9.11 19.80 -10.09
C ALA A 441 9.31 20.60 -8.78
N ASN A 442 9.74 21.87 -8.88
CA ASN A 442 9.90 22.76 -7.73
C ASN A 442 8.56 23.01 -7.01
N ALA A 443 7.45 23.11 -7.74
CA ALA A 443 6.12 23.23 -7.16
C ALA A 443 5.69 21.94 -6.43
N LYS A 444 6.01 20.76 -6.98
CA LYS A 444 5.81 19.46 -6.29
C LYS A 444 6.70 19.32 -5.06
N GLU A 445 7.94 19.79 -5.10
CA GLU A 445 8.85 19.77 -3.94
C GLU A 445 8.36 20.71 -2.82
N ASN A 446 7.79 21.87 -3.18
CA ASN A 446 7.16 22.79 -2.23
C ASN A 446 5.76 22.36 -1.77
N THR A 447 5.08 21.46 -2.49
CA THR A 447 3.77 20.88 -2.11
C THR A 447 3.85 19.44 -1.59
N LEU A 448 5.06 18.85 -1.52
CA LEU A 448 5.37 17.90 -0.45
C LEU A 448 5.41 18.70 0.86
N LEU A 449 4.24 18.74 1.52
CA LEU A 449 4.00 19.46 2.76
C LEU A 449 5.08 19.20 3.83
N ALA A 450 5.23 20.16 4.74
CA ALA A 450 6.05 20.04 5.93
C ALA A 450 5.81 18.73 6.72
N ASP A 451 4.60 18.15 6.64
CA ASP A 451 4.21 16.85 7.21
C ASP A 451 5.06 15.64 6.76
N GLN A 452 5.74 15.71 5.61
CA GLN A 452 6.57 14.60 5.10
C GLN A 452 8.08 14.78 5.33
N LYS A 453 8.55 15.98 5.67
CA LYS A 453 9.95 16.21 6.07
C LYS A 453 10.17 15.83 7.54
N ARG A 454 9.93 14.56 7.88
CA ARG A 454 10.22 13.99 9.21
C ARG A 454 11.70 14.17 9.51
N ARG A 455 12.03 14.92 10.56
CA ARG A 455 13.41 15.15 10.98
C ARG A 455 13.81 14.11 12.01
N ILE A 456 14.95 13.48 11.78
CA ILE A 456 15.59 12.61 12.77
C ILE A 456 16.54 13.49 13.58
N HIS A 457 16.23 13.66 14.87
CA HIS A 457 17.05 14.40 15.81
C HIS A 457 17.83 13.42 16.69
N VAL A 458 19.12 13.65 16.87
CA VAL A 458 20.05 12.76 17.58
C VAL A 458 20.68 13.55 18.72
N SER A 459 20.44 13.14 19.96
CA SER A 459 20.71 13.94 21.17
C SER A 459 21.15 13.07 22.35
N THR A 460 21.93 13.63 23.29
CA THR A 460 22.24 13.01 24.59
C THR A 460 21.36 13.54 25.73
N ALA A 461 20.35 14.36 25.41
CA ALA A 461 19.40 14.94 26.36
C ALA A 461 17.97 14.78 25.85
N GLU A 462 17.02 14.53 26.76
CA GLU A 462 15.61 14.34 26.43
C GLU A 462 14.96 15.64 25.90
N PRO A 463 14.20 15.58 24.79
CA PRO A 463 13.47 16.73 24.25
C PRO A 463 12.30 17.12 25.16
N THR A 464 12.15 18.41 25.40
CA THR A 464 11.06 18.97 26.21
C THR A 464 9.75 19.00 25.43
N ALA A 465 8.62 19.24 26.11
CA ALA A 465 7.29 19.24 25.48
C ALA A 465 7.11 20.27 24.35
N GLY A 466 7.99 21.28 24.22
CA GLY A 466 8.00 22.23 23.10
C GLY A 466 8.78 21.78 21.87
N ASP A 467 9.61 20.73 21.98
CA ASP A 467 10.54 20.27 20.94
C ASP A 467 9.93 19.21 19.99
N TRP A 468 8.70 18.76 20.28
CA TRP A 468 7.98 17.75 19.51
C TRP A 468 7.08 18.36 18.44
N ALA A 469 7.53 18.32 17.19
CA ALA A 469 6.66 18.49 16.02
C ALA A 469 6.02 17.15 15.62
N ASN A 470 4.84 17.21 15.02
CA ASN A 470 4.03 16.03 14.72
C ASN A 470 4.69 15.16 13.64
N GLY A 471 5.25 14.01 14.02
CA GLY A 471 5.93 13.07 13.10
C GLY A 471 7.46 13.13 13.07
N ASP A 472 8.10 13.96 13.90
CA ASP A 472 9.56 13.93 14.08
C ASP A 472 10.00 12.70 14.93
N LEU A 473 11.22 12.20 14.68
CA LEU A 473 11.80 11.06 15.37
C LEU A 473 13.02 11.50 16.19
N TRP A 474 13.03 11.21 17.49
CA TRP A 474 14.17 11.50 18.36
C TRP A 474 14.89 10.20 18.75
N VAL A 475 16.19 10.15 18.50
CA VAL A 475 17.07 9.05 18.89
C VAL A 475 18.00 9.56 19.98
N ILE A 476 17.80 9.06 21.20
CA ILE A 476 18.64 9.38 22.36
C ILE A 476 19.65 8.27 22.56
N TYR A 477 20.90 8.65 22.80
CA TYR A 477 22.00 7.73 23.10
C TYR A 477 22.71 8.20 24.38
N GLU A 478 23.06 7.22 25.23
CA GLU A 478 23.81 7.40 26.48
C GLU A 478 25.32 7.25 26.26
#